data_AF-A0A1I3RM03-F1
#
_entry.id   AF-A0A1I3RM03-F1
#
_cell.length_a   1.000
_cell.length_b   1.000
_cell.length_c   1.000
_cell.angle_alpha   90.00
_cell.angle_beta   90.00
_cell.angle_gamma   90.00
#
_symmetry.space_group_name_H-M   'P 1'
#
loop_
_entity.id
_entity.type
_entity.pdbx_description
1 polymer ?
#
loop_
_entity_poly.entity_id
_entity_poly.type
_entity_poly.pdbx_seq_one_letter_code
_entity_poly.pdbx_strand_id
1 'polypeptide(L)'
;MEMTTVDVKEEFVQSVLDSLHRDRRLGEAISLAHGKCESAAGVIDLIFPLITQRLRIDYILMLSIENNPRVLLQFLRLVESRLVQNDSWTVASVEASLRSAVGSLNLGWDRAQRLLKCCILFSDSPLEIVRSIMCLGKQETSLRLRSAAENIELSHLIS
;
A
#
# COMPACT_ATOMS: atom_id res chain seq x y z
N MET A 1 30.79 26.27 3.42
CA MET A 1 29.59 25.84 4.17
C MET A 1 29.38 24.39 3.79
N GLU A 2 29.83 23.45 4.62
CA GLU A 2 29.66 22.02 4.36
C GLU A 2 28.24 21.64 4.79
N MET A 3 27.33 21.46 3.81
CA MET A 3 26.05 20.81 4.09
C MET A 3 26.34 19.36 4.46
N THR A 4 26.01 18.99 5.69
CA THR A 4 26.16 17.60 6.10
C THR A 4 24.99 16.78 5.55
N THR A 5 25.19 15.47 5.39
CA THR A 5 24.17 14.53 4.88
C THR A 5 22.90 14.47 5.74
N VAL A 6 22.93 15.06 6.94
CA VAL A 6 21.77 15.21 7.84
C VAL A 6 20.89 16.38 7.39
N ASP A 7 21.49 17.52 7.04
CA ASP A 7 20.77 18.72 6.58
C ASP A 7 19.96 18.44 5.30
N VAL A 8 20.56 17.68 4.36
CA VAL A 8 19.90 17.27 3.11
C VAL A 8 18.72 16.32 3.37
N LYS A 9 18.78 15.50 4.43
CA LYS A 9 17.66 14.63 4.82
C LYS A 9 16.53 15.42 5.46
N GLU A 10 16.84 16.41 6.28
CA GLU A 10 15.82 17.25 6.93
C GLU A 10 15.08 18.14 5.92
N GLU A 11 15.79 18.79 5.00
CA GLU A 11 15.16 19.57 3.92
C GLU A 11 14.30 18.69 3.00
N PHE A 12 14.77 17.48 2.68
CA PHE A 12 13.99 16.51 1.92
C PHE A 12 12.72 16.08 2.67
N VAL A 13 12.84 15.72 3.95
CA VAL A 13 11.68 15.33 4.78
C VAL A 13 10.69 16.49 4.89
N GLN A 14 11.16 17.72 5.12
CA GLN A 14 10.30 18.89 5.24
C GLN A 14 9.59 19.20 3.92
N SER A 15 10.29 19.17 2.79
CA SER A 15 9.67 19.41 1.47
C SER A 15 8.60 18.36 1.11
N VAL A 16 8.82 17.09 1.51
CA VAL A 16 7.84 16.01 1.36
C VAL A 16 6.63 16.26 2.27
N LEU A 17 6.84 16.59 3.55
CA LEU A 17 5.76 16.94 4.48
C LEU A 17 4.94 18.13 3.98
N ASP A 18 5.58 19.17 3.47
CA ASP A 18 4.93 20.37 2.94
C ASP A 18 4.12 20.08 1.67
N SER A 19 4.59 19.17 0.82
CA SER A 19 3.87 18.73 -0.38
C SER A 19 2.60 17.95 0.00
N LEU A 20 2.74 17.02 0.96
CA LEU A 20 1.61 16.21 1.45
C LEU A 20 0.59 17.04 2.25
N HIS A 21 1.06 18.06 2.95
CA HIS A 21 0.21 19.02 3.64
C HIS A 21 -0.61 19.85 2.64
N ARG A 22 0.02 20.29 1.53
CA ARG A 22 -0.66 20.99 0.43
C ARG A 22 -1.73 20.12 -0.25
N ASP A 23 -1.46 18.84 -0.43
CA ASP A 23 -2.43 17.90 -1.00
C ASP A 23 -3.51 17.46 0.00
N ARG A 24 -3.49 17.95 1.25
CA ARG A 24 -4.37 17.56 2.37
C ARG A 24 -4.30 16.08 2.77
N ARG A 25 -3.37 15.32 2.17
CA ARG A 25 -3.21 13.88 2.41
C ARG A 25 -2.44 13.57 3.69
N LEU A 26 -1.59 14.49 4.16
CA LEU A 26 -0.84 14.31 5.41
C LEU A 26 -1.77 14.19 6.63
N GLY A 27 -2.79 15.04 6.71
CA GLY A 27 -3.76 15.01 7.82
C GLY A 27 -4.58 13.73 7.83
N GLU A 28 -5.00 13.25 6.65
CA GLU A 28 -5.70 11.97 6.50
C GLU A 28 -4.80 10.79 6.90
N ALA A 29 -3.56 10.75 6.40
CA ALA A 29 -2.60 9.70 6.74
C ALA A 29 -2.30 9.65 8.24
N ILE A 30 -2.04 10.80 8.88
CA ILE A 30 -1.86 10.90 10.33
C ILE A 30 -3.11 10.42 11.08
N SER A 31 -4.31 10.79 10.60
CA SER A 31 -5.57 10.35 11.22
C SER A 31 -5.72 8.83 11.20
N LEU A 32 -5.20 8.14 10.18
CA LEU A 32 -5.19 6.68 10.12
C LEU A 32 -4.28 6.05 11.18
N ALA A 33 -3.20 6.73 11.58
CA ALA A 33 -2.29 6.28 12.63
C ALA A 33 -2.77 6.62 14.05
N HIS A 34 -3.83 7.42 14.20
CA HIS A 34 -4.34 7.82 15.51
C HIS A 34 -4.67 6.61 16.40
N GLY A 35 -4.13 6.61 17.63
CA GLY A 35 -4.29 5.54 18.61
C GLY A 35 -3.54 4.24 18.30
N LYS A 36 -2.68 4.21 17.27
CA LYS A 36 -1.90 3.02 16.88
C LYS A 36 -0.40 3.12 17.18
N CYS A 37 0.05 4.30 17.61
CA CYS A 37 1.45 4.58 17.91
C CYS A 37 1.56 5.40 19.20
N GLU A 38 2.61 5.15 19.97
CA GLU A 38 2.91 5.87 21.22
C GLU A 38 3.86 7.07 20.99
N SER A 39 4.43 7.18 19.79
CA SER A 39 5.42 8.20 19.46
C SER A 39 5.23 8.77 18.05
N ALA A 40 5.70 10.00 17.85
CA ALA A 40 5.68 10.65 16.53
C ALA A 40 6.52 9.88 15.50
N ALA A 41 7.65 9.30 15.91
CA ALA A 41 8.46 8.45 15.05
C ALA A 41 7.67 7.22 14.56
N GLY A 42 6.94 6.56 15.47
CA GLY A 42 6.07 5.44 15.10
C GLY A 42 4.95 5.84 14.13
N VAL A 43 4.39 7.05 14.29
CA VAL A 43 3.40 7.60 13.33
C VAL A 43 4.03 7.77 11.96
N ILE A 44 5.22 8.38 11.88
CA ILE A 44 5.94 8.61 10.61
C ILE A 44 6.20 7.28 9.91
N ASP A 45 6.74 6.29 10.62
CA ASP A 45 7.03 4.97 10.06
C ASP A 45 5.75 4.29 9.56
N LEU A 46 4.65 4.42 10.31
CA LEU A 46 3.39 3.80 9.97
C LEU A 46 2.73 4.43 8.73
N ILE A 47 2.82 5.75 8.57
CA ILE A 47 2.23 6.46 7.42
C ILE A 47 3.17 6.56 6.23
N PHE A 48 4.47 6.27 6.41
CA PHE A 48 5.48 6.39 5.36
C PHE A 48 5.04 5.72 4.03
N PRO A 49 4.46 4.51 4.03
CA PRO A 49 3.97 3.91 2.79
C PRO A 49 2.88 4.75 2.10
N LEU A 50 2.03 5.46 2.85
CA LEU A 50 0.94 6.28 2.29
C LEU A 50 1.43 7.56 1.61
N ILE A 51 2.65 7.98 1.92
CA ILE A 51 3.18 9.28 1.50
C ILE A 51 4.36 9.18 0.55
N THR A 52 5.05 8.04 0.53
CA THR A 52 6.16 7.81 -0.40
C THR A 52 5.66 7.39 -1.79
N GLN A 53 6.38 7.80 -2.83
CA GLN A 53 6.20 7.29 -4.20
C GLN A 53 7.15 6.12 -4.51
N ARG A 54 8.06 5.78 -3.57
CA ARG A 54 8.96 4.64 -3.76
C ARG A 54 8.19 3.35 -3.61
N LEU A 55 8.11 2.60 -4.70
CA LEU A 55 7.52 1.27 -4.71
C LEU A 55 8.43 0.31 -3.95
N ARG A 56 7.84 -0.38 -2.97
CA ARG A 56 8.46 -1.45 -2.19
C ARG A 56 7.45 -2.57 -2.04
N ILE A 57 7.93 -3.76 -1.71
CA ILE A 57 7.07 -4.90 -1.41
C ILE A 57 7.78 -5.68 -0.31
N ASP A 58 7.05 -6.07 0.73
CA ASP A 58 7.56 -7.07 1.67
C ASP A 58 7.37 -8.46 1.06
N TYR A 59 8.30 -8.84 0.19
CA TYR A 59 8.22 -10.05 -0.59
C TYR A 59 8.34 -11.31 0.27
N ILE A 60 9.16 -11.27 1.32
CA ILE A 60 9.36 -12.38 2.25
C ILE A 60 8.06 -12.65 3.02
N LEU A 61 7.45 -11.60 3.59
CA LEU A 61 6.19 -11.73 4.30
C LEU A 61 5.06 -12.18 3.36
N MET A 62 4.99 -11.61 2.15
CA MET A 62 4.00 -11.99 1.16
C MET A 62 4.05 -13.49 0.83
N LEU A 63 5.25 -14.03 0.56
CA LEU A 63 5.44 -15.46 0.31
C LEU A 63 5.18 -16.35 1.53
N SER A 64 5.39 -15.83 2.74
CA SER A 64 5.03 -16.55 3.98
C SER A 64 3.51 -16.68 4.16
N ILE A 65 2.73 -15.74 3.62
CA ILE A 65 1.26 -15.76 3.67
C ILE A 65 0.69 -16.62 2.55
N GLU A 66 1.19 -16.48 1.33
CA GLU A 66 0.84 -17.29 0.16
C GLU A 66 2.09 -17.56 -0.66
N ASN A 67 2.53 -18.82 -0.66
CA ASN A 67 3.75 -19.24 -1.32
C ASN A 67 3.53 -19.66 -2.78
N ASN A 68 2.27 -19.77 -3.23
CA ASN A 68 1.97 -20.09 -4.62
C ASN A 68 1.97 -18.81 -5.46
N PRO A 69 2.99 -18.60 -6.31
CA PRO A 69 3.12 -17.37 -7.07
C PRO A 69 2.01 -17.19 -8.12
N ARG A 70 1.42 -18.28 -8.63
CA ARG A 70 0.28 -18.17 -9.56
C ARG A 70 -0.96 -17.60 -8.86
N VAL A 71 -1.20 -18.02 -7.62
CA VAL A 71 -2.33 -17.50 -6.81
C VAL A 71 -2.10 -16.03 -6.49
N LEU A 72 -0.88 -15.64 -6.10
CA LEU A 72 -0.52 -14.24 -5.87
C LEU A 72 -0.75 -13.37 -7.12
N LEU A 73 -0.28 -13.81 -8.29
CA LEU A 73 -0.44 -13.07 -9.54
C LEU A 73 -1.91 -12.91 -9.92
N GLN A 74 -2.69 -13.99 -9.84
CA GLN A 74 -4.13 -13.94 -10.10
C GLN A 74 -4.83 -12.99 -9.13
N PHE A 75 -4.46 -13.04 -7.85
CA PHE A 75 -5.01 -12.16 -6.82
C PHE A 75 -4.72 -10.69 -7.11
N LEU A 76 -3.46 -10.33 -7.33
CA LEU A 76 -3.06 -8.94 -7.56
C LEU A 76 -3.66 -8.37 -8.84
N ARG A 77 -3.61 -9.12 -9.95
CA ARG A 77 -4.18 -8.70 -11.23
C ARG A 77 -5.71 -8.56 -11.16
N LEU A 78 -6.39 -9.47 -10.45
CA LEU A 78 -7.84 -9.41 -10.30
C LEU A 78 -8.26 -8.22 -9.42
N VAL A 79 -7.57 -7.99 -8.30
CA VAL A 79 -7.83 -6.82 -7.44
C VAL A 79 -7.61 -5.53 -8.22
N GLU A 80 -6.50 -5.42 -8.94
CA GLU A 80 -6.18 -4.24 -9.75
C GLU A 80 -7.26 -3.98 -10.80
N SER A 81 -7.65 -5.01 -11.56
CA SER A 81 -8.69 -4.92 -12.57
C SER A 81 -10.03 -4.45 -11.98
N ARG A 82 -10.45 -5.01 -10.83
CA ARG A 82 -11.70 -4.62 -10.15
C ARG A 82 -11.67 -3.21 -9.59
N LEU A 83 -10.51 -2.71 -9.19
CA LEU A 83 -10.36 -1.33 -8.72
C LEU A 83 -10.32 -0.36 -9.90
N VAL A 84 -9.63 -0.68 -10.99
CA VAL A 84 -9.58 0.15 -12.21
C VAL A 84 -10.95 0.29 -12.85
N GLN A 85 -11.74 -0.79 -12.90
CA GLN A 85 -13.11 -0.78 -13.42
C GLN A 85 -14.13 -0.11 -12.48
N ASN A 86 -13.73 0.28 -11.27
CA ASN A 86 -14.64 0.92 -10.34
C ASN A 86 -14.82 2.39 -10.70
N ASP A 87 -16.03 2.76 -11.13
CA ASP A 87 -16.40 4.12 -11.51
C ASP A 87 -16.55 5.06 -10.29
N SER A 88 -16.78 4.48 -9.10
CA SER A 88 -16.90 5.22 -7.85
C SER A 88 -15.71 4.94 -6.94
N TRP A 89 -15.02 5.98 -6.46
CA TRP A 89 -13.91 5.82 -5.52
C TRP A 89 -14.34 6.20 -4.10
N THR A 90 -15.13 5.33 -3.47
CA THR A 90 -15.60 5.48 -2.08
C THR A 90 -15.15 4.27 -1.27
N VAL A 91 -15.17 4.38 0.06
CA VAL A 91 -14.80 3.26 0.97
C VAL A 91 -15.62 2.01 0.65
N ALA A 92 -16.95 2.15 0.52
CA ALA A 92 -17.85 1.03 0.27
C ALA A 92 -17.62 0.40 -1.11
N SER A 93 -17.42 1.22 -2.15
CA SER A 93 -17.17 0.70 -3.50
C SER A 93 -15.81 0.01 -3.60
N VAL A 94 -14.77 0.56 -2.97
CA VAL A 94 -13.44 -0.07 -2.90
C VAL A 94 -13.52 -1.38 -2.12
N GLU A 95 -14.15 -1.40 -0.93
CA GLU A 95 -14.30 -2.65 -0.17
C GLU A 95 -15.06 -3.71 -0.99
N ALA A 96 -16.16 -3.33 -1.66
CA ALA A 96 -16.92 -4.25 -2.50
C ALA A 96 -16.07 -4.83 -3.64
N SER A 97 -15.27 -4.01 -4.34
CA SER A 97 -14.32 -4.47 -5.37
C SER A 97 -13.31 -5.47 -4.81
N LEU A 98 -12.73 -5.18 -3.63
CA LEU A 98 -11.75 -6.07 -2.99
C LEU A 98 -12.41 -7.40 -2.57
N ARG A 99 -13.56 -7.34 -1.90
CA ARG A 99 -14.31 -8.53 -1.45
C ARG A 99 -14.71 -9.42 -2.62
N SER A 100 -15.13 -8.83 -3.74
CA SER A 100 -15.48 -9.55 -4.96
C SER A 100 -14.28 -10.29 -5.55
N ALA A 101 -13.11 -9.64 -5.63
CA ALA A 101 -11.87 -10.27 -6.09
C ALA A 101 -11.44 -11.43 -5.18
N VAL A 102 -11.51 -11.22 -3.86
CA VAL A 102 -11.18 -12.25 -2.86
C VAL A 102 -12.12 -13.44 -2.93
N GLY A 103 -13.43 -13.20 -3.09
CA GLY A 103 -14.43 -14.27 -3.21
C GLY A 103 -14.20 -15.14 -4.44
N SER A 104 -13.73 -14.56 -5.54
CA SER A 104 -13.46 -15.28 -6.80
C SER A 104 -12.29 -16.27 -6.69
N LEU A 105 -11.38 -16.06 -5.75
CA LEU A 105 -10.18 -16.89 -5.54
C LEU A 105 -10.22 -17.72 -4.25
N ASN A 106 -11.31 -17.63 -3.48
CA ASN A 106 -11.48 -18.31 -2.19
C ASN A 106 -10.30 -18.10 -1.21
N LEU A 107 -9.67 -16.92 -1.24
CA LEU A 107 -8.42 -16.64 -0.51
C LEU A 107 -8.65 -16.35 0.98
N GLY A 108 -9.90 -16.07 1.39
CA GLY A 108 -10.26 -15.57 2.71
C GLY A 108 -9.91 -14.08 2.89
N TRP A 109 -10.79 -13.32 3.54
CA TRP A 109 -10.62 -11.87 3.65
C TRP A 109 -9.39 -11.47 4.47
N ASP A 110 -9.16 -12.09 5.63
CA ASP A 110 -8.03 -11.73 6.49
C ASP A 110 -6.69 -11.97 5.81
N ARG A 111 -6.55 -13.10 5.12
CA ARG A 111 -5.35 -13.43 4.33
C ARG A 111 -5.15 -12.42 3.20
N ALA A 112 -6.21 -12.08 2.46
CA ALA A 112 -6.15 -11.10 1.39
C ALA A 112 -5.78 -9.70 1.89
N GLN A 113 -6.30 -9.26 3.04
CA GLN A 113 -5.91 -8.00 3.65
C GLN A 113 -4.41 -7.97 3.93
N ARG A 114 -3.85 -9.02 4.55
CA ARG A 114 -2.42 -9.09 4.84
C ARG A 114 -1.56 -9.06 3.58
N LEU A 115 -1.96 -9.79 2.54
CA LEU A 115 -1.28 -9.73 1.22
C LEU A 115 -1.31 -8.32 0.62
N LEU A 116 -2.47 -7.66 0.64
CA LEU A 116 -2.58 -6.28 0.18
C LEU A 116 -1.70 -5.33 1.01
N LYS A 117 -1.61 -5.52 2.32
CA LYS A 117 -0.70 -4.72 3.17
C LYS A 117 0.77 -4.92 2.78
N CYS A 118 1.21 -6.13 2.42
CA CYS A 118 2.57 -6.33 1.91
C CYS A 118 2.85 -5.52 0.63
N CYS A 119 1.87 -5.43 -0.28
CA CYS A 119 2.01 -4.74 -1.56
C CYS A 119 1.79 -3.22 -1.46
N ILE A 120 0.89 -2.78 -0.60
CA ILE A 120 0.42 -1.40 -0.50
C ILE A 120 1.12 -0.66 0.65
N LEU A 121 1.32 -1.32 1.79
CA LEU A 121 1.88 -0.75 3.01
C LEU A 121 3.28 -1.29 3.34
N PHE A 122 3.83 -2.15 2.48
CA PHE A 122 5.19 -2.66 2.55
C PHE A 122 5.50 -3.42 3.87
N SER A 123 4.46 -3.92 4.55
CA SER A 123 4.54 -4.57 5.87
C SER A 123 3.18 -5.19 6.25
N ASP A 124 3.11 -5.93 7.37
CA ASP A 124 1.83 -6.33 8.01
C ASP A 124 1.24 -5.20 8.87
N SER A 125 1.14 -4.01 8.30
CA SER A 125 0.78 -2.78 9.02
C SER A 125 -0.56 -2.89 9.77
N PRO A 126 -0.70 -2.29 10.97
CA PRO A 126 -1.98 -2.23 11.68
C PRO A 126 -3.01 -1.28 11.03
N LEU A 127 -2.67 -0.59 9.95
CA LEU A 127 -3.63 0.25 9.23
C LEU A 127 -4.71 -0.58 8.54
N GLU A 128 -5.90 0.01 8.44
CA GLU A 128 -7.05 -0.61 7.77
C GLU A 128 -6.90 -0.43 6.25
N ILE A 129 -6.90 -1.55 5.52
CA ILE A 129 -6.42 -1.57 4.14
C ILE A 129 -7.30 -0.79 3.17
N VAL A 130 -8.63 -0.77 3.37
CA VAL A 130 -9.54 -0.03 2.48
C VAL A 130 -9.30 1.46 2.64
N ARG A 131 -9.17 1.94 3.89
CA ARG A 131 -8.83 3.34 4.18
C ARG A 131 -7.46 3.74 3.66
N SER A 132 -6.47 2.85 3.76
CA SER A 132 -5.15 3.07 3.16
C SER A 132 -5.21 3.23 1.65
N ILE A 133 -5.96 2.36 0.95
CA ILE A 133 -6.18 2.46 -0.50
C ILE A 133 -6.93 3.76 -0.87
N MET A 134 -7.92 4.15 -0.07
CA MET A 134 -8.62 5.42 -0.25
C MET A 134 -7.67 6.61 -0.13
N CYS A 135 -6.81 6.63 0.90
CA CYS A 135 -5.81 7.67 1.10
C CYS A 135 -4.76 7.70 -0.02
N LEU A 136 -4.37 6.54 -0.55
CA LEU A 136 -3.45 6.43 -1.69
C LEU A 136 -4.05 6.92 -3.01
N GLY A 137 -5.34 6.68 -3.20
CA GLY A 137 -6.04 6.94 -4.44
C GLY A 137 -5.84 5.83 -5.48
N LYS A 138 -6.68 5.89 -6.53
CA LYS A 138 -6.81 4.85 -7.55
C LYS A 138 -5.52 4.59 -8.33
N GLN A 139 -4.87 5.65 -8.82
CA GLN A 139 -3.68 5.54 -9.67
C GLN A 139 -2.50 4.92 -8.93
N GLU A 140 -2.19 5.42 -7.74
CA GLU A 140 -1.08 4.92 -6.91
C GLU A 140 -1.32 3.49 -6.44
N THR A 141 -2.57 3.16 -6.07
CA THR A 141 -2.94 1.78 -5.72
C THR A 141 -2.73 0.83 -6.89
N SER A 142 -3.21 1.19 -8.09
CA SER A 142 -2.99 0.38 -9.32
C SER A 142 -1.51 0.23 -9.63
N LEU A 143 -0.71 1.30 -9.52
CA LEU A 143 0.73 1.24 -9.76
C LEU A 143 1.43 0.25 -8.83
N ARG A 144 1.12 0.28 -7.53
CA ARG A 144 1.68 -0.65 -6.55
C ARG A 144 1.30 -2.10 -6.79
N LEU A 145 0.03 -2.36 -7.12
CA LEU A 145 -0.44 -3.71 -7.43
C LEU A 145 0.23 -4.28 -8.69
N ARG A 146 0.35 -3.47 -9.75
CA ARG A 146 1.04 -3.87 -10.98
C ARG A 146 2.53 -4.14 -10.73
N SER A 147 3.21 -3.23 -10.03
CA SER A 147 4.61 -3.43 -9.65
C SER A 147 4.81 -4.68 -8.79
N ALA A 148 3.86 -5.00 -7.90
CA ALA A 148 3.90 -6.23 -7.13
C ALA A 148 3.74 -7.49 -7.99
N ALA A 149 2.81 -7.47 -8.95
CA ALA A 149 2.64 -8.55 -9.90
C ALA A 149 3.89 -8.75 -10.77
N GLU A 150 4.44 -7.67 -11.33
CA GLU A 150 5.67 -7.71 -12.14
C GLU A 150 6.85 -8.30 -11.36
N ASN A 151 7.02 -7.92 -10.09
CA ASN A 151 8.10 -8.48 -9.26
C ASN A 151 7.92 -9.99 -9.00
N ILE A 152 6.69 -10.47 -8.82
CA ILE A 152 6.42 -11.92 -8.67
C ILE A 152 6.72 -12.66 -9.98
N GLU A 153 6.30 -12.10 -11.12
CA GLU A 153 6.58 -12.67 -12.45
C GLU A 153 8.08 -12.82 -12.69
N LEU A 154 8.85 -11.75 -12.44
CA LEU A 154 10.30 -11.75 -12.61
C LEU A 154 11.01 -12.71 -11.64
N SER A 155 10.54 -12.79 -10.39
CA SER A 155 11.15 -13.64 -9.36
C SER A 155 10.89 -15.14 -9.57
N HIS A 156 9.82 -15.50 -10.29
CA HIS A 156 9.45 -16.89 -10.51
C HIS A 156 9.49 -17.33 -11.99
N LEU A 157 9.95 -16.47 -12.90
CA LEU A 157 9.97 -16.72 -14.36
C LEU A 157 8.65 -17.32 -14.87
N ILE A 158 7.53 -16.83 -14.35
CA ILE A 158 6.20 -17.29 -14.75
C ILE A 158 5.83 -16.49 -16.00
N SER A 159 6.08 -17.08 -17.17
CA SER A 159 5.60 -16.59 -18.48
C SER A 159 4.22 -17.15 -18.81
#